data_AF-A0A1B9KYL8-F1
#
_entry.id   AF-A0A1B9KYL8-F1
#
_cell.length_a   1.000
_cell.length_b   1.000
_cell.length_c   1.000
_cell.angle_alpha   90.00
_cell.angle_beta   90.00
_cell.angle_gamma   90.00
#
_symmetry.space_group_name_H-M   'P 1'
#
loop_
_entity.id
_entity.type
_entity.pdbx_description
1 polymer ?
#
loop_
_entity_poly.entity_id
_entity_poly.type
_entity_poly.pdbx_seq_one_letter_code
_entity_poly.pdbx_strand_id
1 'polypeptide(L)'
;MDKLACATVAKVLGAFFYYSPNSQIVQPLINPLLHIDKLIDWQNPSLISQQCQTLMTEISNTDLDYQFSLLFEGQGDMPAPPWGSVYLDQEQLLMGESQERYRQFLQQHGITLNTGMNEPEDQFGLMLMAFAMLLDKNQPQAAWQLINQHLIIWSSNYLAKLKNNGISQFYQALAVIVEQYLQMISI
;
A
#
# COMPACT_ATOMS: atom_id res chain seq x y z
N MET A 1 -18.44 6.05 0.97
CA MET A 1 -17.99 4.72 0.50
C MET A 1 -18.51 3.67 1.46
N ASP A 2 -19.01 2.53 0.96
CA ASP A 2 -19.36 1.41 1.83
C ASP A 2 -18.10 0.93 2.59
N LYS A 3 -18.27 0.62 3.89
CA LYS A 3 -17.15 0.30 4.79
C LYS A 3 -16.48 -1.02 4.42
N LEU A 4 -17.28 -2.02 4.02
CA LEU A 4 -16.77 -3.33 3.61
C LEU A 4 -16.01 -3.22 2.29
N ALA A 5 -16.56 -2.50 1.32
CA ALA A 5 -15.87 -2.23 0.06
C ALA A 5 -14.56 -1.46 0.27
N CYS A 6 -14.57 -0.45 1.14
CA CYS A 6 -13.38 0.31 1.51
C CYS A 6 -12.29 -0.59 2.12
N ALA A 7 -12.63 -1.41 3.11
CA ALA A 7 -11.68 -2.37 3.70
C ALA A 7 -11.17 -3.40 2.69
N THR A 8 -12.02 -3.83 1.75
CA THR A 8 -11.64 -4.77 0.69
C THR A 8 -10.60 -4.17 -0.25
N VAL A 9 -10.80 -2.94 -0.72
CA VAL A 9 -9.83 -2.22 -1.56
C VAL A 9 -8.50 -2.06 -0.83
N ALA A 10 -8.51 -1.68 0.45
CA ALA A 10 -7.29 -1.56 1.25
C ALA A 10 -6.53 -2.89 1.42
N LYS A 11 -7.24 -4.02 1.61
CA LYS A 11 -6.61 -5.36 1.68
C LYS A 11 -5.96 -5.75 0.37
N VAL A 12 -6.66 -5.55 -0.76
CA VAL A 12 -6.14 -5.87 -2.09
C VAL A 12 -4.89 -5.03 -2.37
N LEU A 13 -4.98 -3.71 -2.24
CA LEU A 13 -3.83 -2.83 -2.47
C LEU A 13 -2.68 -3.16 -1.52
N GLY A 14 -2.95 -3.25 -0.22
CA GLY A 14 -1.94 -3.56 0.80
C GLY A 14 -1.19 -4.84 0.53
N ALA A 15 -1.88 -5.89 0.08
CA ALA A 15 -1.26 -7.17 -0.26
C ALA A 15 -0.29 -7.05 -1.44
N PHE A 16 -0.65 -6.33 -2.51
CA PHE A 16 0.23 -6.15 -3.67
C PHE A 16 1.39 -5.15 -3.45
N PHE A 17 1.33 -4.37 -2.37
CA PHE A 17 2.47 -3.56 -1.90
C PHE A 17 3.39 -4.30 -0.92
N TYR A 18 3.03 -5.50 -0.47
CA TYR A 18 3.78 -6.23 0.55
C TYR A 18 4.26 -7.60 0.12
N TYR A 19 3.46 -8.33 -0.65
CA TYR A 19 3.83 -9.66 -1.17
C TYR A 19 4.19 -9.59 -2.65
N SER A 20 5.14 -10.41 -3.07
CA SER A 20 5.43 -10.58 -4.49
C SER A 20 4.17 -11.05 -5.24
N PRO A 21 3.98 -10.62 -6.49
CA PRO A 21 2.80 -10.95 -7.29
C PRO A 21 2.66 -12.45 -7.61
N ASN A 22 3.73 -13.24 -7.50
CA ASN A 22 3.67 -14.70 -7.64
C ASN A 22 3.48 -15.44 -6.30
N SER A 23 3.44 -14.75 -5.16
CA SER A 23 3.15 -15.36 -3.87
C SER A 23 1.76 -16.01 -3.85
N GLN A 24 1.66 -17.19 -3.24
CA GLN A 24 0.39 -17.90 -3.04
C GLN A 24 -0.64 -17.05 -2.28
N ILE A 25 -0.19 -16.08 -1.48
CA ILE A 25 -1.04 -15.19 -0.70
C ILE A 25 -1.86 -14.26 -1.59
N VAL A 26 -1.27 -13.75 -2.68
CA VAL A 26 -1.93 -12.77 -3.57
C VAL A 26 -2.62 -13.40 -4.78
N GLN A 27 -2.35 -14.67 -5.09
CA GLN A 27 -3.06 -15.41 -6.15
C GLN A 27 -4.60 -15.22 -6.14
N PRO A 28 -5.31 -15.40 -5.01
CA PRO A 28 -6.76 -15.18 -4.98
C PRO A 28 -7.16 -13.70 -5.13
N LEU A 29 -6.22 -12.77 -4.97
CA LEU A 29 -6.43 -11.32 -5.04
C LEU A 29 -6.10 -10.73 -6.42
N ILE A 30 -5.50 -11.49 -7.34
CA ILE A 30 -5.17 -11.02 -8.69
C ILE A 30 -6.43 -10.53 -9.42
N ASN A 31 -7.48 -11.37 -9.51
CA ASN A 31 -8.70 -10.97 -10.20
C ASN A 31 -9.39 -9.74 -9.57
N PRO A 32 -9.56 -9.66 -8.23
CA PRO A 32 -9.98 -8.43 -7.56
C PRO A 32 -9.13 -7.20 -7.88
N LEU A 33 -7.80 -7.33 -7.96
CA LEU A 33 -6.90 -6.23 -8.31
C LEU A 33 -7.14 -5.74 -9.74
N LEU A 34 -7.23 -6.67 -10.70
CA LEU A 34 -7.42 -6.34 -12.12
C LEU A 34 -8.77 -5.69 -12.41
N HIS A 35 -9.74 -5.85 -11.51
CA HIS A 35 -11.09 -5.28 -11.59
C HIS A 35 -11.40 -4.32 -10.43
N ILE A 36 -10.35 -3.71 -9.86
CA ILE A 36 -10.50 -2.84 -8.68
C ILE A 36 -11.35 -1.59 -8.99
N ASP A 37 -11.41 -1.19 -10.27
CA ASP A 37 -12.29 -0.14 -10.80
C ASP A 37 -13.79 -0.42 -10.57
N LYS A 38 -14.17 -1.69 -10.31
CA LYS A 38 -15.55 -2.10 -10.04
C LYS A 38 -15.88 -2.28 -8.56
N LEU A 39 -14.90 -2.24 -7.67
CA LEU A 39 -15.12 -2.52 -6.24
C LEU A 39 -15.78 -1.36 -5.50
N ILE A 40 -15.54 -0.13 -5.95
CA ILE A 40 -16.09 1.10 -5.37
C ILE A 40 -16.37 2.14 -6.47
N ASP A 41 -17.17 3.16 -6.13
CA ASP A 41 -17.38 4.32 -6.98
C ASP A 41 -16.19 5.28 -6.89
N TRP A 42 -15.22 5.09 -7.78
CA TRP A 42 -14.03 5.94 -7.89
C TRP A 42 -14.38 7.37 -8.33
N GLN A 43 -13.68 8.37 -7.79
CA GLN A 43 -13.85 9.77 -8.23
C GLN A 43 -13.44 9.96 -9.70
N ASN A 44 -12.41 9.24 -10.15
CA ASN A 44 -11.89 9.28 -11.53
C ASN A 44 -11.97 7.90 -12.20
N PRO A 45 -13.16 7.39 -12.54
CA PRO A 45 -13.34 6.01 -12.97
C PRO A 45 -12.63 5.69 -14.30
N SER A 46 -12.51 6.67 -15.22
CA SER A 46 -11.78 6.51 -16.47
C SER A 46 -10.28 6.29 -16.24
N LEU A 47 -9.68 7.07 -15.33
CA LEU A 47 -8.29 6.93 -14.94
C LEU A 47 -8.03 5.54 -14.33
N ILE A 48 -8.87 5.11 -13.39
CA ILE A 48 -8.70 3.80 -12.74
C ILE A 48 -8.90 2.66 -13.73
N SER A 49 -9.88 2.76 -14.64
CA SER A 49 -10.08 1.77 -15.70
C SER A 49 -8.84 1.66 -16.61
N GLN A 50 -8.20 2.79 -16.94
CA GLN A 50 -6.95 2.80 -17.71
C GLN A 50 -5.83 2.11 -16.93
N GLN A 51 -5.67 2.40 -15.64
CA GLN A 51 -4.64 1.73 -14.82
C GLN A 51 -4.91 0.22 -14.69
N CYS A 52 -6.17 -0.21 -14.58
CA CYS A 52 -6.53 -1.62 -14.59
C CYS A 52 -6.13 -2.33 -15.89
N GLN A 53 -6.24 -1.66 -17.04
CA GLN A 53 -5.74 -2.20 -18.32
C GLN A 53 -4.22 -2.36 -18.33
N THR A 54 -3.48 -1.39 -17.75
CA THR A 54 -2.04 -1.53 -17.55
C THR A 54 -1.71 -2.72 -16.64
N LEU A 55 -2.41 -2.87 -15.51
CA LEU A 55 -2.22 -4.02 -14.62
C LEU A 55 -2.53 -5.35 -15.33
N MET A 56 -3.59 -5.43 -16.13
CA MET A 56 -3.95 -6.63 -16.90
C MET A 56 -2.88 -7.01 -17.94
N THR A 57 -2.19 -6.01 -18.51
CA THR A 57 -1.10 -6.26 -19.46
C THR A 57 0.14 -6.74 -18.72
N GLU A 58 0.51 -6.05 -17.64
CA GLU A 58 1.78 -6.26 -16.94
C GLU A 58 1.77 -7.41 -15.92
N ILE A 59 0.61 -7.90 -15.48
CA ILE A 59 0.54 -9.04 -14.54
C ILE A 59 1.17 -10.32 -15.11
N SER A 60 1.26 -10.42 -16.44
CA SER A 60 1.90 -11.52 -17.16
C SER A 60 3.39 -11.30 -17.47
N ASN A 61 3.95 -10.15 -17.07
CA ASN A 61 5.35 -9.81 -17.29
C ASN A 61 6.26 -10.78 -16.54
N THR A 62 7.16 -11.47 -17.25
CA THR A 62 8.03 -12.49 -16.66
C THR A 62 9.04 -11.93 -15.67
N ASP A 63 9.32 -10.64 -15.73
CA ASP A 63 10.27 -9.97 -14.83
C ASP A 63 9.59 -9.37 -13.58
N LEU A 64 8.26 -9.55 -13.40
CA LEU A 64 7.50 -8.84 -12.38
C LEU A 64 7.98 -9.16 -10.94
N ASP A 65 8.40 -10.39 -10.65
CA ASP A 65 9.00 -10.74 -9.34
C ASP A 65 10.35 -10.06 -9.13
N TYR A 66 11.18 -9.98 -10.17
CA TYR A 66 12.46 -9.28 -10.09
C TYR A 66 12.24 -7.77 -9.87
N GLN A 67 11.29 -7.19 -10.60
CA GLN A 67 10.86 -5.81 -10.40
C GLN A 67 10.36 -5.55 -8.97
N PHE A 68 9.57 -6.47 -8.39
CA PHE A 68 9.17 -6.40 -6.99
C PHE A 68 10.39 -6.42 -6.05
N SER A 69 11.34 -7.33 -6.29
CA SER A 69 12.56 -7.46 -5.47
C SER A 69 13.39 -6.16 -5.46
N LEU A 70 13.52 -5.50 -6.62
CA LEU A 70 14.20 -4.20 -6.74
C LEU A 70 13.47 -3.07 -5.99
N LEU A 71 12.13 -3.06 -6.05
CA LEU A 71 11.31 -1.97 -5.51
C LEU A 71 11.01 -2.10 -4.02
N PHE A 72 10.91 -3.33 -3.49
CA PHE A 72 10.39 -3.58 -2.15
C PHE A 72 11.32 -4.41 -1.26
N GLU A 73 12.24 -5.21 -1.82
CA GLU A 73 13.13 -6.09 -1.02
C GLU A 73 14.59 -5.63 -0.99
N GLY A 74 14.96 -4.62 -1.79
CA GLY A 74 16.27 -3.96 -1.71
C GLY A 74 17.38 -4.71 -2.42
N GLN A 75 17.04 -5.47 -3.45
CA GLN A 75 18.05 -5.99 -4.37
C GLN A 75 18.65 -4.82 -5.17
N GLY A 76 19.80 -4.28 -4.73
CA GLY A 76 20.42 -3.11 -5.35
C GLY A 76 19.82 -1.78 -4.88
N ASP A 77 19.85 -0.75 -5.73
CA ASP A 77 19.32 0.58 -5.40
C ASP A 77 17.78 0.54 -5.34
N MET A 78 17.21 0.85 -4.18
CA MET A 78 15.76 0.94 -3.98
C MET A 78 15.28 2.38 -4.19
N PRO A 79 14.65 2.72 -5.33
CA PRO A 79 14.38 4.13 -5.70
C PRO A 79 13.26 4.78 -4.87
N ALA A 80 12.36 3.96 -4.31
CA ALA A 80 11.22 4.39 -3.52
C ALA A 80 11.03 3.44 -2.32
N PRO A 81 11.85 3.56 -1.26
CA PRO A 81 11.74 2.66 -0.12
C PRO A 81 10.35 2.71 0.53
N PRO A 82 9.67 1.58 0.78
CA PRO A 82 8.27 1.58 1.16
C PRO A 82 8.01 1.81 2.66
N TRP A 83 8.96 2.36 3.42
CA TRP A 83 8.84 2.57 4.87
C TRP A 83 8.70 4.06 5.20
N GLY A 84 7.74 4.41 6.06
CA GLY A 84 7.48 5.81 6.42
C GLY A 84 8.65 6.51 7.08
N SER A 85 9.39 5.80 7.95
CA SER A 85 10.58 6.30 8.64
C SER A 85 11.67 6.83 7.72
N VAL A 86 11.85 6.25 6.52
CA VAL A 86 12.81 6.75 5.51
C VAL A 86 12.50 8.18 5.05
N TYR A 87 11.23 8.58 5.09
CA TYR A 87 10.79 9.90 4.65
C TYR A 87 10.58 10.91 5.78
N LEU A 88 10.35 10.43 7.00
CA LEU A 88 9.96 11.26 8.13
C LEU A 88 11.11 11.55 9.09
N ASP A 89 11.99 10.58 9.30
CA ASP A 89 13.04 10.69 10.32
C ASP A 89 14.29 11.35 9.73
N GLN A 90 14.88 12.29 10.47
CA GLN A 90 15.97 13.16 9.98
C GLN A 90 17.21 12.38 9.52
N GLU A 91 17.43 11.18 10.06
CA GLU A 91 18.55 10.32 9.70
C GLU A 91 18.21 9.31 8.58
N GLN A 92 16.96 9.30 8.09
CA GLN A 92 16.42 8.29 7.14
C GLN A 92 16.66 6.83 7.59
N LEU A 93 16.83 6.60 8.88
CA LEU A 93 17.04 5.28 9.45
C LEU A 93 15.70 4.58 9.71
N LEU A 94 15.64 3.29 9.41
CA LEU A 94 14.56 2.41 9.87
C LEU A 94 14.56 2.35 11.40
N MET A 95 13.38 2.27 12.02
CA MET A 95 13.17 2.30 13.48
C MET A 95 13.36 3.66 14.17
N GLY A 96 13.12 4.76 13.44
CA GLY A 96 13.09 6.09 14.03
C GLY A 96 11.83 6.42 14.86
N GLU A 97 11.73 7.66 15.32
CA GLU A 97 10.65 8.15 16.21
C GLU A 97 9.27 8.02 15.56
N SER A 98 9.19 8.20 14.24
CA SER A 98 7.95 8.02 13.48
C SER A 98 7.43 6.58 13.53
N GLN A 99 8.31 5.59 13.38
CA GLN A 99 7.95 4.17 13.44
C GLN A 99 7.52 3.78 14.86
N GLU A 100 8.24 4.22 15.90
CA GLU A 100 7.89 3.89 17.29
C GLU A 100 6.52 4.47 17.68
N ARG A 101 6.24 5.72 17.31
CA ARG A 101 4.92 6.33 17.49
C ARG A 101 3.82 5.55 16.76
N TYR A 102 4.09 5.05 15.55
CA TYR A 102 3.14 4.22 14.84
C TYR A 102 2.93 2.84 15.49
N ARG A 103 4.01 2.21 15.97
CA ARG A 103 3.96 0.96 16.74
C ARG A 103 3.06 1.10 17.97
N GLN A 104 3.24 2.17 18.74
CA GLN A 104 2.42 2.45 19.92
C GLN A 104 0.94 2.65 19.55
N PHE A 105 0.66 3.38 18.47
CA PHE A 105 -0.69 3.53 17.94
C PHE A 105 -1.33 2.17 17.61
N LEU A 106 -0.61 1.29 16.90
CA LEU A 106 -1.11 -0.06 16.59
C LEU A 106 -1.41 -0.87 17.85
N GLN A 107 -0.52 -0.83 18.85
CA GLN A 107 -0.71 -1.52 20.13
C GLN A 107 -1.94 -1.01 20.88
N GLN A 108 -2.14 0.31 20.95
CA GLN A 108 -3.29 0.94 21.61
C GLN A 108 -4.63 0.50 21.00
N HIS A 109 -4.67 0.26 19.70
CA HIS A 109 -5.87 -0.19 18.98
C HIS A 109 -5.98 -1.72 18.84
N GLY A 110 -5.03 -2.46 19.43
CA GLY A 110 -4.97 -3.92 19.38
C GLY A 110 -4.83 -4.44 17.95
N ILE A 111 -4.01 -3.77 17.14
CA ILE A 111 -3.62 -4.23 15.81
C ILE A 111 -2.30 -4.99 15.93
N THR A 112 -2.25 -6.17 15.30
CA THR A 112 -1.07 -7.02 15.27
C THR A 112 -0.83 -7.45 13.83
N LEU A 113 0.31 -7.03 13.29
CA LEU A 113 0.75 -7.37 11.94
C LEU A 113 1.68 -8.57 12.06
N ASN A 114 1.12 -9.78 12.04
CA ASN A 114 1.91 -11.01 12.09
C ASN A 114 2.08 -11.57 10.68
N THR A 115 3.14 -11.17 10.01
CA THR A 115 3.50 -11.66 8.67
C THR A 115 4.51 -12.80 8.71
N GLY A 116 4.92 -13.24 9.91
CA GLY A 116 6.01 -14.21 10.08
C GLY A 116 7.41 -13.68 9.75
N MET A 117 7.53 -12.40 9.36
CA MET A 117 8.80 -11.72 9.06
C MET A 117 9.03 -10.57 10.05
N ASN A 118 10.29 -10.25 10.31
CA ASN A 118 10.67 -9.12 11.16
C ASN A 118 10.78 -7.83 10.33
N GLU A 119 9.66 -7.44 9.70
CA GLU A 119 9.54 -6.25 8.86
C GLU A 119 9.04 -5.06 9.70
N PRO A 120 9.57 -3.83 9.50
CA PRO A 120 9.02 -2.62 10.11
C PRO A 120 7.53 -2.42 9.78
N GLU A 121 6.72 -2.13 10.80
CA GLU A 121 5.26 -2.01 10.68
C GLU A 121 4.82 -0.84 9.79
N ASP A 122 5.68 0.17 9.65
CA ASP A 122 5.47 1.37 8.82
C ASP A 122 5.72 1.11 7.32
N GLN A 123 5.88 -0.15 6.91
CA GLN A 123 5.85 -0.55 5.51
C GLN A 123 4.48 -0.22 4.90
N PHE A 124 4.46 0.40 3.72
CA PHE A 124 3.27 0.99 3.11
C PHE A 124 2.08 0.02 2.97
N GLY A 125 2.33 -1.20 2.46
CA GLY A 125 1.33 -2.25 2.32
C GLY A 125 0.80 -2.75 3.67
N LEU A 126 1.68 -2.90 4.67
CA LEU A 126 1.30 -3.21 6.04
C LEU A 126 0.39 -2.14 6.65
N MET A 127 0.66 -0.87 6.41
CA MET A 127 -0.19 0.22 6.89
C MET A 127 -1.59 0.20 6.27
N LEU A 128 -1.72 -0.13 4.98
CA LEU A 128 -3.02 -0.32 4.32
C LEU A 128 -3.79 -1.52 4.88
N MET A 129 -3.09 -2.62 5.18
CA MET A 129 -3.71 -3.78 5.84
C MET A 129 -4.15 -3.45 7.27
N ALA A 130 -3.34 -2.72 8.04
CA ALA A 130 -3.71 -2.22 9.37
C ALA A 130 -4.95 -1.31 9.31
N PHE A 131 -5.03 -0.43 8.32
CA PHE A 131 -6.23 0.38 8.07
C PHE A 131 -7.47 -0.48 7.85
N ALA A 132 -7.38 -1.50 7.00
CA ALA A 132 -8.49 -2.43 6.78
C ALA A 132 -8.90 -3.17 8.07
N MET A 133 -7.93 -3.59 8.89
CA MET A 133 -8.21 -4.23 10.18
C MET A 133 -8.95 -3.30 11.16
N LEU A 134 -8.59 -2.01 11.20
CA LEU A 134 -9.31 -1.02 12.02
C LEU A 134 -10.76 -0.84 11.56
N LEU A 135 -10.98 -0.84 10.23
CA LEU A 135 -12.33 -0.84 9.69
C LEU A 135 -13.07 -2.12 10.10
N ASP A 136 -12.53 -3.31 9.89
CA ASP A 136 -13.18 -4.57 10.26
C ASP A 136 -13.55 -4.62 11.76
N LYS A 137 -12.67 -4.09 12.63
CA LYS A 137 -12.89 -3.97 14.08
C LYS A 137 -13.86 -2.86 14.48
N ASN A 138 -14.45 -2.16 13.53
CA ASN A 138 -15.37 -1.04 13.74
C ASN A 138 -14.75 0.11 14.54
N GLN A 139 -13.49 0.46 14.25
CA GLN A 139 -12.77 1.58 14.85
C GLN A 139 -12.51 2.70 13.81
N PRO A 140 -13.56 3.40 13.31
CA PRO A 140 -13.41 4.37 12.22
C PRO A 140 -12.56 5.59 12.59
N GLN A 141 -12.57 6.02 13.87
CA GLN A 141 -11.73 7.13 14.34
C GLN A 141 -10.24 6.77 14.29
N ALA A 142 -9.89 5.56 14.72
CA ALA A 142 -8.53 5.04 14.62
C ALA A 142 -8.12 4.85 13.15
N ALA A 143 -9.02 4.34 12.30
CA ALA A 143 -8.77 4.22 10.86
C ALA A 143 -8.48 5.59 10.22
N TRP A 144 -9.26 6.62 10.57
CA TRP A 144 -9.00 8.00 10.14
C TRP A 144 -7.65 8.51 10.67
N GLN A 145 -7.32 8.25 11.94
CA GLN A 145 -6.04 8.65 12.53
C GLN A 145 -4.85 8.00 11.81
N LEU A 146 -4.92 6.70 11.50
CA LEU A 146 -3.89 5.99 10.75
C LEU A 146 -3.62 6.69 9.40
N ILE A 147 -4.68 6.97 8.63
CA ILE A 147 -4.53 7.61 7.32
C ILE A 147 -3.94 9.01 7.47
N ASN A 148 -4.54 9.86 8.30
CA ASN A 148 -4.24 11.29 8.29
C ASN A 148 -3.00 11.67 9.11
N GLN A 149 -2.64 10.88 10.13
CA GLN A 149 -1.53 11.21 11.03
C GLN A 149 -0.31 10.31 10.86
N HIS A 150 -0.44 9.14 10.23
CA HIS A 150 0.66 8.19 10.07
C HIS A 150 1.01 7.91 8.62
N LEU A 151 0.03 7.79 7.71
CA LEU A 151 0.28 7.39 6.33
C LEU A 151 0.50 8.58 5.38
N ILE A 152 -0.45 9.52 5.34
CA ILE A 152 -0.46 10.58 4.31
C ILE A 152 0.71 11.56 4.41
N ILE A 153 1.25 11.72 5.62
CA ILE A 153 2.35 12.65 5.93
C ILE A 153 3.64 12.30 5.17
N TRP A 154 3.76 11.09 4.62
CA TRP A 154 4.90 10.67 3.81
C TRP A 154 4.52 9.97 2.50
N SER A 155 3.32 9.38 2.42
CA SER A 155 2.93 8.58 1.25
C SER A 155 2.96 9.35 -0.06
N SER A 156 2.68 10.66 -0.05
CA SER A 156 2.73 11.48 -1.26
C SER A 156 4.13 11.52 -1.89
N ASN A 157 5.18 11.62 -1.06
CA ASN A 157 6.57 11.61 -1.54
C ASN A 157 6.98 10.22 -2.04
N TYR A 158 6.59 9.18 -1.31
CA TYR A 158 6.80 7.79 -1.71
C TYR A 158 6.11 7.46 -3.05
N LEU A 159 4.82 7.76 -3.17
CA LEU A 159 4.03 7.49 -4.38
C LEU A 159 4.48 8.35 -5.57
N ALA A 160 4.95 9.57 -5.34
CA ALA A 160 5.55 10.37 -6.41
C ALA A 160 6.81 9.68 -6.99
N LYS A 161 7.68 9.12 -6.14
CA LYS A 161 8.84 8.34 -6.60
C LYS A 161 8.41 7.06 -7.29
N LEU A 162 7.45 6.32 -6.71
CA LEU A 162 7.00 5.05 -7.26
C LEU A 162 6.28 5.23 -8.61
N LYS A 163 5.45 6.25 -8.79
CA LYS A 163 4.83 6.55 -10.10
C LYS A 163 5.84 6.88 -11.20
N ASN A 164 7.02 7.39 -10.84
CA ASN A 164 8.09 7.75 -11.77
C ASN A 164 9.23 6.73 -11.77
N ASN A 165 9.04 5.55 -11.20
CA ASN A 165 10.07 4.51 -11.16
C ASN A 165 10.40 4.03 -12.60
N GLY A 166 11.67 3.75 -12.90
CA GLY A 166 12.07 3.25 -14.23
C GLY A 166 12.04 1.73 -14.37
N ILE A 167 11.42 1.02 -13.43
CA ILE A 167 11.58 -0.43 -13.22
C ILE A 167 10.33 -1.21 -13.64
N SER A 168 9.14 -0.76 -13.26
CA SER A 168 7.90 -1.52 -13.42
C SER A 168 6.70 -0.64 -13.70
N GLN A 169 6.10 -0.82 -14.87
CA GLN A 169 4.84 -0.18 -15.24
C GLN A 169 3.66 -0.69 -14.40
N PHE A 170 3.71 -1.95 -13.94
CA PHE A 170 2.74 -2.49 -13.00
C PHE A 170 2.69 -1.66 -11.71
N TYR A 171 3.84 -1.41 -11.09
CA TYR A 171 3.90 -0.64 -9.85
C TYR A 171 3.69 0.87 -10.05
N GLN A 172 3.97 1.41 -11.25
CA GLN A 172 3.52 2.78 -11.60
C GLN A 172 1.99 2.87 -11.60
N ALA A 173 1.31 1.93 -12.25
CA ALA A 173 -0.15 1.90 -12.31
C ALA A 173 -0.77 1.67 -10.93
N LEU A 174 -0.21 0.75 -10.13
CA LEU A 174 -0.66 0.50 -8.77
C LEU A 174 -0.51 1.74 -7.87
N ALA A 175 0.60 2.50 -8.04
CA ALA A 175 0.83 3.74 -7.32
C ALA A 175 -0.21 4.82 -7.65
N VAL A 176 -0.65 4.92 -8.91
CA VAL A 176 -1.74 5.82 -9.31
C VAL A 176 -3.06 5.41 -8.66
N ILE A 177 -3.41 4.12 -8.69
CA ILE A 177 -4.66 3.62 -8.11
C ILE A 177 -4.71 3.89 -6.61
N VAL A 178 -3.64 3.57 -5.86
CA VAL A 178 -3.63 3.79 -4.41
C VAL A 178 -3.60 5.27 -4.06
N GLU A 179 -2.97 6.13 -4.86
CA GLU A 179 -3.03 7.58 -4.64
C GLU A 179 -4.47 8.10 -4.76
N GLN A 180 -5.20 7.67 -5.79
CA GLN A 180 -6.62 8.00 -5.94
C GLN A 180 -7.45 7.46 -4.77
N TYR A 181 -7.14 6.25 -4.30
CA TYR A 181 -7.83 5.65 -3.16
C TYR A 181 -7.58 6.44 -1.87
N LEU A 182 -6.33 6.82 -1.60
CA LEU A 182 -5.96 7.61 -0.43
C LEU A 182 -6.68 8.96 -0.43
N GLN A 183 -6.75 9.65 -1.59
CA GLN A 183 -7.49 10.91 -1.74
C GLN A 183 -8.98 10.77 -1.41
N MET A 184 -9.58 9.60 -1.67
CA MET A 184 -10.98 9.35 -1.36
C MET A 184 -11.25 9.07 0.13
N ILE A 185 -10.25 8.59 0.88
CA ILE A 185 -10.41 8.19 2.30
C ILE A 185 -9.74 9.16 3.28
N SER A 186 -8.88 10.06 2.81
CA SER A 186 -8.37 11.19 3.56
C SER A 186 -9.43 12.28 3.66
N ILE A 187 -9.78 12.70 4.88
CA ILE A 187 -10.75 13.76 5.17
C ILE A 187 -10.05 14.78 6.05
#